data_AF-A0AAE0XQI7-F1
#
_entry.id   AF-A0AAE0XQI7-F1
#
_cell.length_a   1.000
_cell.length_b   1.000
_cell.length_c   1.000
_cell.angle_alpha   90.00
_cell.angle_beta   90.00
_cell.angle_gamma   90.00
#
_symmetry.space_group_name_H-M   'P 1'
#
loop_
_entity.id
_entity.type
_entity.pdbx_description
1 polymer ?
#
loop_
_entity_poly.entity_id
_entity_poly.type
_entity_poly.pdbx_seq_one_letter_code
_entity_poly.pdbx_strand_id
1 'polypeptide(L)'
;MDAIRESLNKKFANKVVYKVGLCIALWDVEKIEESFIFPGDGATHTIVHFRYVVFRPFVDEILIGRIKSCSKDGVHVTMGFFDDIIIPSDSLQHPSKFNEQEQLWEWEYEVSEEEGVHDLPMEINGDIRFRVVDEMFVDTTPSSPEEANPMPPPSSSSGVPAVHITDQGAKKSPYTLTGSISEMGLGMLAWWN
;
A
#
# COMPACT_ATOMS: atom_id res chain seq x y z
N MET A 1 -6.75 -12.47 31.36
CA MET A 1 -7.42 -12.02 30.12
C MET A 1 -6.78 -10.75 29.58
N ASP A 2 -6.65 -9.69 30.37
CA ASP A 2 -6.12 -8.40 29.87
C ASP A 2 -4.66 -8.48 29.42
N ALA A 3 -3.82 -9.23 30.13
CA ALA A 3 -2.44 -9.49 29.72
C ALA A 3 -2.34 -10.17 28.33
N ILE A 4 -3.27 -11.07 27.99
CA ILE A 4 -3.29 -11.71 26.67
C ILE A 4 -3.66 -10.69 25.60
N ARG A 5 -4.67 -9.85 25.87
CA ARG A 5 -5.11 -8.80 24.93
C ARG A 5 -4.01 -7.78 24.66
N GLU A 6 -3.33 -7.33 25.71
CA GLU A 6 -2.21 -6.40 25.61
C GLU A 6 -1.05 -7.01 24.80
N SER A 7 -0.70 -8.27 25.09
CA SER A 7 0.35 -8.99 24.36
C SER A 7 0.01 -9.16 22.88
N LEU A 8 -1.23 -9.54 22.56
CA LEU A 8 -1.70 -9.69 21.17
C LEU A 8 -1.68 -8.34 20.43
N ASN A 9 -2.20 -7.27 21.04
CA ASN A 9 -2.18 -5.95 20.42
C ASN A 9 -0.75 -5.43 20.22
N LYS A 10 0.14 -5.59 21.20
CA LYS A 10 1.56 -5.24 21.05
C LYS A 10 2.24 -6.07 19.95
N LYS A 11 1.81 -7.31 19.75
CA LYS A 11 2.37 -8.21 18.75
C LYS A 11 1.88 -7.89 17.33
N PHE A 12 0.61 -7.58 17.14
CA PHE A 12 -0.01 -7.49 15.81
C PHE A 12 -0.46 -6.09 15.38
N ALA A 13 -0.75 -5.17 16.30
CA ALA A 13 -1.27 -3.86 15.92
C ALA A 13 -0.31 -3.12 14.99
N ASN A 14 -0.86 -2.53 13.93
CA ASN A 14 -0.15 -1.80 12.88
C ASN A 14 0.96 -2.63 12.19
N LYS A 15 0.77 -3.96 12.10
CA LYS A 15 1.65 -4.84 11.33
C LYS A 15 0.88 -5.48 10.19
N VAL A 16 1.56 -5.58 9.05
CA VAL A 16 1.07 -6.34 7.90
C VAL A 16 1.44 -7.81 8.11
N VAL A 17 0.43 -8.66 8.09
CA VAL A 17 0.61 -10.12 8.06
C VAL A 17 0.47 -10.57 6.61
N TYR A 18 1.50 -11.28 6.12
CA TYR A 18 1.58 -11.73 4.74
C TYR A 18 0.35 -12.57 4.35
N LYS A 19 -0.28 -12.24 3.21
CA LYS A 19 -1.53 -12.83 2.70
C LYS A 19 -2.77 -12.66 3.59
N VAL A 20 -2.69 -11.81 4.61
CA VAL A 20 -3.80 -11.53 5.55
C VAL A 20 -4.20 -10.06 5.53
N GLY A 21 -3.24 -9.11 5.54
CA GLY A 21 -3.51 -7.67 5.49
C GLY A 21 -2.95 -6.90 6.69
N LEU A 22 -3.39 -5.66 6.88
CA LEU A 22 -2.96 -4.79 7.98
C LEU A 22 -3.81 -5.03 9.24
N CYS A 23 -3.18 -5.48 10.32
CA CYS A 23 -3.83 -5.71 11.59
C CYS A 23 -4.14 -4.40 12.33
N ILE A 24 -5.42 -4.17 12.67
CA ILE A 24 -5.90 -2.97 13.37
C ILE A 24 -5.97 -3.20 14.88
N ALA A 25 -6.88 -4.07 15.32
CA ALA A 25 -7.15 -4.31 16.73
C ALA A 25 -7.73 -5.71 16.97
N LEU A 26 -7.53 -6.23 18.18
CA LEU A 26 -8.13 -7.49 18.62
C LEU A 26 -9.66 -7.35 18.68
N TRP A 27 -10.39 -8.26 18.03
CA TRP A 27 -11.84 -8.32 18.12
C TRP A 27 -12.25 -9.05 19.40
N ASP A 28 -11.96 -10.35 19.48
CA ASP A 28 -12.19 -11.16 20.68
C ASP A 28 -11.26 -12.38 20.75
N VAL A 29 -11.32 -13.06 21.89
CA VAL A 29 -10.59 -14.30 22.16
C VAL A 29 -11.62 -15.41 22.32
N GLU A 30 -11.61 -16.39 21.43
CA GLU A 30 -12.59 -17.47 21.40
C GLU A 30 -12.25 -18.59 22.38
N LYS A 31 -10.96 -18.96 22.46
CA LYS A 31 -10.50 -20.07 23.30
C LYS A 31 -9.10 -19.82 23.83
N ILE A 32 -8.90 -20.17 25.10
CA ILE A 32 -7.59 -20.20 25.75
C ILE A 32 -7.37 -21.64 26.19
N GLU A 33 -6.29 -22.25 25.73
CA GLU A 33 -5.92 -23.61 26.09
C GLU A 33 -5.10 -23.65 27.38
N GLU A 34 -4.69 -24.84 27.79
CA GLU A 34 -3.89 -25.01 29.01
C GLU A 34 -2.50 -24.38 28.86
N SER A 35 -2.04 -23.72 29.92
CA SER A 35 -0.73 -23.09 29.97
C SER A 35 0.35 -24.09 30.39
N PHE A 36 1.47 -24.11 29.68
CA PHE A 36 2.63 -24.93 30.01
C PHE A 36 3.87 -24.08 30.25
N ILE A 37 4.80 -24.61 31.05
CA ILE A 37 6.10 -24.01 31.35
C ILE A 37 7.17 -24.95 30.78
N PHE A 38 8.07 -24.41 29.96
CA PHE A 38 9.16 -25.20 29.39
C PHE A 38 10.34 -25.30 30.37
N PRO A 39 11.01 -26.45 30.47
CA PRO A 39 12.24 -26.55 31.25
C PRO A 39 13.30 -25.55 30.78
N GLY A 40 13.76 -24.67 31.67
CA GLY A 40 14.75 -23.64 31.35
C GLY A 40 14.15 -22.27 30.97
N ASP A 41 12.83 -22.16 30.83
CA ASP A 41 12.12 -20.89 30.66
C ASP A 41 11.03 -20.74 31.73
N GLY A 42 11.11 -19.68 32.54
CA GLY A 42 10.13 -19.39 33.57
C GLY A 42 8.82 -18.77 33.04
N ALA A 43 8.72 -18.49 31.74
CA ALA A 43 7.54 -17.92 31.13
C ALA A 43 6.41 -18.95 30.90
N THR A 44 5.16 -18.48 31.02
CA THR A 44 3.98 -19.30 30.72
C THR A 44 3.66 -19.23 29.23
N HIS A 45 3.53 -20.39 28.60
CA HIS A 45 3.18 -20.53 27.19
C HIS A 45 1.75 -21.03 27.09
N THR A 46 0.90 -20.27 26.39
CA THR A 46 -0.53 -20.57 26.30
C THR A 46 -0.95 -20.44 24.84
N ILE A 47 -1.60 -21.47 24.31
CA ILE A 47 -2.20 -21.42 22.98
C ILE A 47 -3.53 -20.68 23.09
N VAL A 48 -3.73 -19.68 22.23
CA VAL A 48 -4.91 -18.82 22.22
C VAL A 48 -5.49 -18.77 20.81
N HIS A 49 -6.79 -19.01 20.70
CA HIS A 49 -7.57 -18.85 19.48
C HIS A 49 -8.33 -17.53 19.58
N PHE A 50 -8.16 -16.66 18.59
CA PHE A 50 -8.68 -15.29 18.64
C PHE A 50 -9.03 -14.79 17.24
N ARG A 51 -9.89 -13.77 17.18
CA ARG A 51 -10.23 -13.05 15.95
C ARG A 51 -9.65 -11.65 16.02
N TYR A 52 -9.12 -11.18 14.90
CA TYR A 52 -8.48 -9.87 14.80
C TYR A 52 -9.14 -9.06 13.68
N VAL A 53 -9.34 -7.76 13.89
CA VAL A 53 -9.81 -6.85 12.85
C VAL A 53 -8.64 -6.53 11.94
N VAL A 54 -8.79 -6.85 10.66
CA VAL A 54 -7.75 -6.68 9.65
C VAL A 54 -8.30 -5.85 8.49
N PHE A 55 -7.54 -4.83 8.07
CA PHE A 55 -7.80 -4.11 6.84
C PHE A 55 -7.20 -4.90 5.66
N ARG A 56 -8.11 -5.47 4.87
CA ARG A 56 -7.82 -6.11 3.59
C ARG A 56 -9.03 -5.90 2.68
N PRO A 57 -9.11 -4.76 1.99
CA PRO A 57 -10.18 -4.54 1.03
C PRO A 57 -10.11 -5.57 -0.10
N PHE A 58 -11.26 -5.89 -0.68
CA PHE A 58 -11.35 -6.84 -1.79
C PHE A 58 -11.26 -6.10 -3.13
N VAL A 59 -10.86 -6.83 -4.18
CA VAL A 59 -10.89 -6.31 -5.56
C VAL A 59 -12.33 -5.94 -5.92
N ASP A 60 -12.49 -4.80 -6.60
CA ASP A 60 -13.75 -4.13 -6.93
C ASP A 60 -14.43 -3.37 -5.79
N GLU A 61 -13.87 -3.36 -4.58
CA GLU A 61 -14.37 -2.53 -3.49
C GLU A 61 -14.14 -1.03 -3.78
N ILE A 62 -15.15 -0.20 -3.50
CA ILE A 62 -15.07 1.25 -3.67
C ILE A 62 -14.76 1.88 -2.30
N LEU A 63 -13.67 2.62 -2.24
CA LEU A 63 -13.20 3.30 -1.03
C LEU A 63 -13.09 4.81 -1.26
N ILE A 64 -13.11 5.56 -0.16
CA ILE A 64 -12.89 7.01 -0.17
C ILE A 64 -11.66 7.26 0.69
N GLY A 65 -10.64 7.85 0.06
CA GLY A 65 -9.42 8.28 0.73
C GLY A 65 -9.10 9.72 0.38
N ARG A 66 -7.91 10.17 0.75
CA ARG A 66 -7.42 11.52 0.49
C ARG A 66 -6.14 11.48 -0.32
N ILE A 67 -6.00 12.38 -1.27
CA ILE A 67 -4.75 12.49 -2.05
C ILE A 67 -3.62 12.94 -1.14
N LYS A 68 -2.58 12.10 -1.02
CA LYS A 68 -1.37 12.39 -0.25
C LYS A 68 -0.35 13.14 -1.09
N SER A 69 -0.14 12.68 -2.32
CA SER A 69 0.79 13.27 -3.28
C SER A 69 0.50 12.74 -4.69
N CYS A 70 0.91 13.49 -5.70
CA CYS A 70 0.85 13.08 -7.09
C CYS A 70 2.28 12.97 -7.64
N SER A 71 2.49 12.01 -8.52
CA SER A 71 3.74 11.80 -9.25
C SER A 71 3.44 11.43 -10.70
N LYS A 72 4.46 11.34 -11.54
CA LYS A 72 4.29 10.87 -12.92
C LYS A 72 3.78 9.43 -13.01
N ASP A 73 4.07 8.63 -11.98
CA ASP A 73 3.63 7.23 -11.93
C ASP A 73 2.14 7.12 -11.57
N GLY A 74 1.57 8.13 -10.91
CA GLY A 74 0.16 8.19 -10.58
C GLY A 74 -0.15 9.03 -9.34
N VAL A 75 -1.31 8.75 -8.74
CA VAL A 75 -1.81 9.44 -7.55
C VAL A 75 -1.66 8.54 -6.33
N HIS A 76 -0.97 9.02 -5.29
CA HIS A 76 -0.86 8.33 -4.01
C HIS A 76 -1.98 8.74 -3.07
N VAL A 77 -2.66 7.76 -2.50
CA VAL A 77 -3.83 7.97 -1.66
C VAL A 77 -3.55 7.49 -0.23
N THR A 78 -4.06 8.22 0.76
CA THR A 78 -4.03 7.84 2.17
C THR A 78 -5.45 7.65 2.70
N MET A 79 -5.61 6.65 3.56
CA MET A 79 -6.81 6.42 4.38
C MET A 79 -6.59 6.85 5.84
N GLY A 80 -5.49 7.56 6.13
CA GLY A 80 -5.05 7.98 7.46
C GLY A 80 -4.28 6.90 8.23
N PHE A 81 -4.75 5.64 8.23
CA PHE A 81 -4.06 4.52 8.87
C PHE A 81 -3.30 3.62 7.87
N PHE A 82 -3.49 3.83 6.57
CA PHE A 82 -2.84 3.10 5.49
C PHE A 82 -2.54 4.05 4.33
N ASP A 83 -1.29 4.04 3.86
CA ASP A 83 -0.75 5.01 2.90
C ASP A 83 -0.23 4.37 1.61
N ASP A 84 -0.08 3.05 1.57
CA ASP A 84 0.49 2.33 0.43
C ASP A 84 -0.60 2.01 -0.61
N ILE A 85 -1.29 3.07 -1.07
CA ILE A 85 -2.30 3.02 -2.12
C ILE A 85 -1.84 3.89 -3.30
N ILE A 86 -1.82 3.32 -4.50
CA ILE A 86 -1.48 4.02 -5.73
C ILE A 86 -2.59 3.86 -6.77
N ILE A 87 -2.96 4.94 -7.43
CA ILE A 87 -3.79 4.93 -8.64
C ILE A 87 -2.83 5.24 -9.81
N PRO A 88 -2.44 4.24 -10.62
CA PRO A 88 -1.54 4.44 -11.74
C PRO A 88 -2.10 5.43 -12.75
N SER A 89 -1.21 6.13 -13.45
CA SER A 89 -1.58 7.07 -14.52
C SER A 89 -2.50 6.46 -15.59
N ASP A 90 -2.26 5.20 -15.96
CA ASP A 90 -3.07 4.46 -16.93
C ASP A 90 -4.52 4.21 -16.46
N SER A 91 -4.73 4.20 -15.14
CA SER A 91 -6.02 3.97 -14.48
C SER A 91 -6.71 5.27 -14.03
N LEU A 92 -6.20 6.41 -14.48
CA LEU A 92 -6.86 7.70 -14.30
C LEU A 92 -8.00 7.88 -15.32
N GLN A 93 -8.74 8.98 -15.17
CA GLN A 93 -9.76 9.35 -16.14
C GLN A 93 -9.10 9.82 -17.44
N HIS A 94 -9.70 9.44 -18.57
CA HIS A 94 -9.21 9.80 -19.90
C HIS A 94 -10.12 10.87 -20.50
N PRO A 95 -9.57 11.95 -21.08
CA PRO A 95 -8.14 12.32 -21.13
C PRO A 95 -7.64 12.96 -19.83
N SER A 96 -6.42 12.63 -19.38
CA SER A 96 -5.76 13.31 -18.25
C SER A 96 -4.32 13.70 -18.58
N LYS A 97 -3.83 14.77 -17.93
CA LYS A 97 -2.47 15.28 -18.08
C LYS A 97 -1.79 15.47 -16.72
N PHE A 98 -0.49 15.23 -16.68
CA PHE A 98 0.32 15.54 -15.51
C PHE A 98 1.01 16.89 -15.71
N ASN A 99 0.72 17.83 -14.82
CA ASN A 99 1.35 19.14 -14.78
C ASN A 99 2.62 19.08 -13.92
N GLU A 100 3.79 19.11 -14.58
CA GLU A 100 5.08 19.02 -13.86
C GLU A 100 5.38 20.22 -12.97
N GLN A 101 4.82 21.40 -13.26
CA GLN A 101 5.06 22.60 -12.47
C GLN A 101 4.30 22.55 -11.15
N GLU A 102 3.04 22.09 -11.21
CA GLU A 102 2.16 21.99 -10.03
C GLU A 102 2.26 20.64 -9.32
N GLN A 103 2.86 19.64 -9.97
CA GLN A 103 2.88 18.25 -9.51
C GLN A 103 1.46 17.73 -9.25
N LEU A 104 0.53 18.03 -10.15
CA LEU A 104 -0.87 17.61 -10.07
C LEU A 104 -1.27 16.89 -11.35
N TRP A 105 -2.20 15.96 -11.21
CA TRP A 105 -2.93 15.39 -12.33
C TRP A 105 -4.19 16.22 -12.57
N GLU A 106 -4.47 16.50 -13.84
CA GLU A 106 -5.65 17.24 -14.29
C GLU A 106 -6.45 16.34 -15.22
N TRP A 107 -7.76 16.26 -15.00
CA TRP A 107 -8.69 15.60 -15.90
C TRP A 107 -9.24 16.62 -16.89
N GLU A 108 -9.10 16.34 -18.18
CA GLU A 108 -9.59 17.18 -19.27
C GLU A 108 -11.03 16.78 -19.59
N TYR A 109 -11.99 17.51 -19.03
CA TYR A 109 -13.41 17.26 -19.21
C TYR A 109 -13.99 18.08 -20.37
N GLU A 110 -14.48 17.42 -21.41
CA GLU A 110 -15.16 18.07 -22.53
C GLU A 110 -16.64 18.30 -22.17
N VAL A 111 -17.03 19.57 -22.03
CA VAL A 111 -18.41 19.94 -21.64
C VAL A 111 -19.33 19.92 -22.86
N SER A 112 -18.91 20.54 -23.95
CA SER A 112 -19.59 20.53 -25.25
C SER A 112 -18.68 21.11 -26.35
N GLU A 113 -19.00 20.86 -27.62
CA GLU A 113 -18.26 21.42 -28.77
C GLU A 113 -18.20 22.97 -28.77
N GLU A 114 -19.13 23.64 -28.06
CA GLU A 114 -19.21 25.10 -27.99
C GLU A 114 -18.50 25.69 -26.75
N GLU A 115 -18.46 24.97 -25.63
CA GLU A 115 -17.86 25.45 -24.37
C GLU A 115 -16.41 24.97 -24.15
N GLY A 116 -15.96 23.98 -24.92
CA GLY A 116 -14.57 23.52 -24.90
C GLY A 116 -14.22 22.56 -23.75
N VAL A 117 -12.92 22.46 -23.47
CA VAL A 117 -12.33 21.54 -22.49
C VAL A 117 -12.04 22.28 -21.19
N HIS A 118 -12.48 21.70 -20.07
CA HIS A 118 -12.21 22.18 -18.73
C HIS A 118 -11.20 21.28 -18.03
N ASP A 119 -10.15 21.89 -17.47
CA ASP A 119 -9.14 21.19 -16.68
C ASP A 119 -9.59 21.11 -15.22
N LEU A 120 -9.80 19.88 -14.74
CA LEU A 120 -10.20 19.59 -13.37
C LEU A 120 -9.01 19.02 -12.58
N PRO A 121 -8.34 19.83 -11.73
CA PRO A 121 -7.18 19.37 -10.98
C PRO A 121 -7.56 18.39 -9.87
N MET A 122 -6.71 17.38 -9.68
CA MET A 122 -6.75 16.47 -8.53
C MET A 122 -5.98 17.08 -7.36
N GLU A 123 -6.66 17.90 -6.57
CA GLU A 123 -6.04 18.62 -5.47
C GLU A 123 -5.44 17.69 -4.40
N ILE A 124 -4.19 17.96 -4.02
CA ILE A 124 -3.59 17.34 -2.83
C ILE A 124 -4.48 17.67 -1.64
N ASN A 125 -4.71 16.69 -0.78
CA ASN A 125 -5.61 16.74 0.36
C ASN A 125 -7.11 16.69 0.04
N GLY A 126 -7.51 16.64 -1.23
CA GLY A 126 -8.90 16.42 -1.61
C GLY A 126 -9.33 14.96 -1.41
N ASP A 127 -10.62 14.78 -1.14
CA ASP A 127 -11.23 13.47 -1.02
C ASP A 127 -11.45 12.85 -2.41
N ILE A 128 -10.94 11.63 -2.58
CA ILE A 128 -10.99 10.85 -3.82
C ILE A 128 -11.69 9.52 -3.58
N ARG A 129 -12.67 9.22 -4.43
CA ARG A 129 -13.35 7.93 -4.50
C ARG A 129 -12.67 7.07 -5.56
N PHE A 130 -12.18 5.90 -5.18
CA PHE A 130 -11.49 4.98 -6.08
C PHE A 130 -11.98 3.56 -5.88
N ARG A 131 -11.84 2.74 -6.92
CA ARG A 131 -12.06 1.30 -6.85
C ARG A 131 -10.73 0.58 -6.68
N VAL A 132 -10.66 -0.39 -5.77
CA VAL A 132 -9.51 -1.29 -5.66
C VAL A 132 -9.52 -2.25 -6.83
N VAL A 133 -8.43 -2.31 -7.60
CA VAL A 133 -8.31 -3.19 -8.77
C VAL A 133 -7.29 -4.30 -8.58
N ASP A 134 -6.29 -4.10 -7.71
CA ASP A 134 -5.29 -5.12 -7.40
C ASP A 134 -4.77 -4.99 -5.96
N GLU A 135 -4.32 -6.12 -5.41
CA GLU A 135 -3.62 -6.19 -4.12
C GLU A 135 -2.30 -6.94 -4.28
N MET A 136 -1.23 -6.41 -3.70
CA MET A 136 0.09 -7.04 -3.75
C MET A 136 0.69 -7.20 -2.36
N PHE A 137 1.12 -8.43 -2.04
CA PHE A 137 1.90 -8.74 -0.84
C PHE A 137 3.34 -9.06 -1.21
N VAL A 138 4.29 -8.36 -0.60
CA VAL A 138 5.72 -8.62 -0.76
C VAL A 138 6.25 -9.29 0.50
N ASP A 139 6.93 -10.43 0.34
CA ASP A 139 7.64 -11.05 1.44
C ASP A 139 8.88 -10.19 1.78
N THR A 140 8.93 -9.70 3.01
CA THR A 140 9.98 -8.82 3.53
C THR A 140 10.93 -9.56 4.48
N THR A 141 10.88 -10.89 4.50
CA THR A 141 11.89 -11.69 5.21
C THR A 141 13.29 -11.41 4.66
N PRO A 142 14.30 -11.30 5.54
CA PRO A 142 15.66 -10.99 5.09
C PRO A 142 16.19 -12.12 4.22
N SER A 143 16.54 -11.81 2.97
CA SER A 143 17.20 -12.75 2.06
C SER A 143 18.61 -13.09 2.56
N SER A 144 19.03 -14.34 2.31
CA SER A 144 20.34 -14.89 2.71
C SER A 144 21.51 -14.01 2.21
N PRO A 145 22.61 -13.86 2.97
CA PRO A 145 23.79 -13.10 2.53
C PRO A 145 24.51 -13.64 1.29
N GLU A 146 24.14 -14.82 0.76
CA GLU A 146 24.76 -15.41 -0.45
C GLU A 146 24.46 -14.67 -1.77
N GLU A 147 23.44 -13.82 -1.84
CA GLU A 147 23.15 -13.04 -3.05
C GLU A 147 23.99 -11.75 -3.16
N ALA A 148 24.85 -11.46 -2.17
CA ALA A 148 25.66 -10.24 -2.12
C ALA A 148 27.06 -10.36 -2.78
N ASN A 149 27.45 -11.54 -3.27
CA ASN A 149 28.73 -11.74 -3.97
C ASN A 149 28.52 -12.43 -5.33
N PRO A 150 28.32 -11.69 -6.43
CA PRO A 150 28.64 -12.24 -7.74
C PRO A 150 30.15 -12.51 -7.77
N MET A 151 30.54 -13.79 -7.83
CA MET A 151 31.91 -14.19 -8.14
C MET A 151 32.40 -13.41 -9.37
N PRO A 152 33.54 -12.70 -9.32
CA PRO A 152 34.07 -12.07 -10.52
C PRO A 152 34.51 -13.17 -11.50
N PRO A 153 34.13 -13.10 -12.79
CA PRO A 153 34.75 -13.94 -13.80
C PRO A 153 36.23 -13.53 -13.97
N PRO A 154 37.13 -14.47 -14.31
CA PRO A 154 38.52 -14.14 -14.60
C PRO A 154 38.59 -13.22 -15.82
N SER A 155 39.44 -12.22 -15.71
CA SER A 155 39.60 -11.06 -16.59
C SER A 155 40.03 -11.40 -18.02
N SER A 156 39.33 -10.81 -19.00
CA SER A 156 39.93 -10.41 -20.27
C SER A 156 39.18 -9.24 -20.92
N SER A 157 39.85 -8.07 -20.89
CA SER A 157 39.81 -6.93 -21.82
C SER A 157 38.49 -6.18 -22.13
N SER A 158 38.53 -4.90 -21.76
CA SER A 158 38.04 -3.72 -22.51
C SER A 158 36.54 -3.39 -22.49
N GLY A 159 36.22 -2.25 -21.86
CA GLY A 159 35.08 -1.40 -22.23
C GLY A 159 34.09 -1.08 -21.12
N VAL A 160 34.14 0.17 -20.64
CA VAL A 160 33.12 0.95 -19.90
C VAL A 160 32.50 0.33 -18.62
N PRO A 161 32.68 0.95 -17.42
CA PRO A 161 31.89 0.56 -16.25
C PRO A 161 30.44 1.01 -16.45
N ALA A 162 29.53 0.05 -16.61
CA ALA A 162 28.11 0.27 -16.40
C ALA A 162 27.91 0.63 -14.92
N VAL A 163 27.40 1.82 -14.66
CA VAL A 163 27.00 2.28 -13.34
C VAL A 163 25.79 1.45 -12.91
N HIS A 164 26.02 0.36 -12.19
CA HIS A 164 24.97 -0.28 -11.42
C HIS A 164 24.65 0.65 -10.24
N ILE A 165 23.54 1.38 -10.36
CA ILE A 165 22.93 2.07 -9.24
C ILE A 165 22.34 0.97 -8.35
N THR A 166 23.11 0.54 -7.35
CA THR A 166 22.57 -0.16 -6.18
C THR A 166 21.79 0.84 -5.35
N ASP A 167 20.46 0.85 -5.49
CA ASP A 167 19.59 1.54 -4.56
C ASP A 167 19.49 0.74 -3.25
N GLN A 168 20.47 0.97 -2.37
CA GLN A 168 20.36 0.65 -0.96
C GLN A 168 19.44 1.69 -0.32
N GLY A 169 18.16 1.39 -0.11
CA GLY A 169 17.36 2.22 0.80
C GLY A 169 15.84 2.17 0.74
N ALA A 170 15.21 1.72 -0.34
CA ALA A 170 13.74 1.64 -0.38
C ALA A 170 13.28 0.32 0.27
N LYS A 171 12.91 0.35 1.56
CA LYS A 171 12.14 -0.75 2.18
C LYS A 171 10.86 -0.93 1.35
N LYS A 172 10.79 -1.99 0.55
CA LYS A 172 9.59 -2.34 -0.22
C LYS A 172 8.41 -2.47 0.76
N SER A 173 7.29 -1.81 0.45
CA SER A 173 6.09 -1.95 1.29
C SER A 173 5.64 -3.42 1.27
N PRO A 174 5.35 -4.02 2.43
CA PRO A 174 4.90 -5.41 2.50
C PRO A 174 3.48 -5.62 1.97
N TYR A 175 2.69 -4.55 1.85
CA TYR A 175 1.33 -4.59 1.33
C TYR A 175 1.00 -3.30 0.58
N THR A 176 0.65 -3.42 -0.69
CA THR A 176 0.30 -2.30 -1.56
C THR A 176 -1.03 -2.56 -2.24
N LEU A 177 -1.83 -1.51 -2.37
CA LEU A 177 -3.10 -1.53 -3.08
C LEU A 177 -2.99 -0.69 -4.35
N THR A 178 -3.54 -1.22 -5.44
CA THR A 178 -3.68 -0.48 -6.69
C THR A 178 -5.14 -0.12 -6.89
N GLY A 179 -5.40 1.16 -7.14
CA GLY A 179 -6.74 1.69 -7.39
C GLY A 179 -6.95 2.12 -8.85
N SER A 180 -8.21 2.36 -9.22
CA SER A 180 -8.63 2.97 -10.47
C SER A 180 -9.73 4.01 -10.24
N ILE A 181 -9.73 5.05 -11.07
CA ILE A 181 -10.78 6.08 -11.12
C ILE A 181 -11.33 6.28 -12.55
N SER A 182 -11.02 5.38 -13.48
CA SER A 182 -11.36 5.49 -14.91
C SER A 182 -12.87 5.47 -15.20
N GLU A 183 -13.69 5.06 -14.23
CA GLU A 183 -15.13 4.94 -14.39
C GLU A 183 -15.89 6.17 -13.91
N MET A 184 -17.06 6.41 -14.52
CA MET A 184 -17.94 7.49 -14.12
C MET A 184 -18.40 7.35 -12.66
N GLY A 185 -18.41 8.46 -11.93
CA GLY A 185 -18.75 8.50 -10.50
C GLY A 185 -17.58 8.18 -9.54
N LEU A 186 -16.39 7.88 -10.08
CA LEU A 186 -15.12 7.80 -9.34
C LEU A 186 -14.28 9.08 -9.55
N GLY A 187 -13.16 9.23 -8.85
CA GLY A 187 -12.35 10.44 -8.87
C GLY A 187 -12.67 11.36 -7.69
N MET A 188 -12.38 12.66 -7.82
CA MET A 188 -12.57 13.61 -6.73
C MET A 188 -14.06 13.73 -6.38
N LEU A 189 -14.40 13.74 -5.09
CA LEU A 189 -15.79 13.91 -4.66
C LEU A 189 -16.38 15.26 -5.13
N ALA A 190 -15.54 16.28 -5.23
CA ALA A 190 -15.93 17.62 -5.70
C ALA A 190 -16.42 17.65 -7.16
N TRP A 191 -16.06 16.66 -7.99
CA TRP A 191 -16.48 16.63 -9.40
C TRP A 191 -17.93 16.18 -9.60
N TRP A 192 -18.52 15.54 -8.59
CA TRP A 192 -19.82 14.88 -8.69
C TRP A 192 -20.90 15.52 -7.81
N ASN A 193 -20.61 16.66 -7.18
CA ASN A 193 -21.52 17.39 -6.30
C ASN A 193 -22.17 18.58 -6.99
#